data_AF-F2R747-F1
#
_entry.id   AF-F2R747-F1
#
_cell.length_a   1.000
_cell.length_b   1.000
_cell.length_c   1.000
_cell.angle_alpha   90.00
_cell.angle_beta   90.00
_cell.angle_gamma   90.00
#
_symmetry.space_group_name_H-M   'P 1'
#
loop_
_entity.id
_entity.type
_entity.pdbx_description
1 polymer ?
#
loop_
_entity_poly.entity_id
_entity_poly.type
_entity_poly.pdbx_seq_one_letter_code
_entity_poly.pdbx_strand_id
1 'polypeptide(L)'
;MSLRQPNRPLAATGTLRRWTLVYLLVVAGLTVAYLQVPARHTVLWALIGLGGVGAILVGVHLHKPSRRWPWLVLAAANLAFVGGDTAYNALEAFFGQIRPFPSVADALYLVTYPLFAVGLFGFIRYRAVGRDLGVVLDALILTSGLALLSWVNLITPLARSEDMSWIEKAISIAYPLGDVLMLAMLARLLVPGGLRSRSVQLLTLGTCGILASDVIYGFLQLRGTWQVGTPWDLGWVVFFTAWGLAALHPSMTGLTERAPEPAPHVAERRLVLLACASLVAPALLLFQSLRHDRDQDIAVIAIFSALMFLLVLARLWGMMNDHGKSEARERSLRIAAASLVAALSPREVAGAVETASATLFGPGTAHRVLLLTRDRKGWPQRRRHRRPPLELPHRRADPARLRTARHRPGVRPAGRAGARTPARPGPGPRPGPGTGPRRDDRPPRPRRPAGHRHGPARTPRHRLARLRRRGDPAP
;
A
#
# COMPACT_ATOMS: atom_id res chain seq x y z
N MET A 1 12.17 13.60 40.42
CA MET A 1 11.54 13.00 39.23
C MET A 1 11.62 14.05 38.13
N SER A 2 12.68 14.00 37.32
CA SER A 2 12.97 15.01 36.29
C SER A 2 12.17 14.70 35.03
N LEU A 3 11.17 15.53 34.74
CA LEU A 3 10.41 15.49 33.49
C LEU A 3 11.36 15.76 32.32
N ARG A 4 11.67 14.72 31.53
CA ARG A 4 12.28 14.88 30.20
C ARG A 4 11.31 15.70 29.35
N GLN A 5 11.65 16.97 29.13
CA GLN A 5 10.95 17.78 28.14
C GLN A 5 11.08 17.14 26.75
N PRO A 6 10.02 17.15 25.92
CA PRO A 6 10.10 16.70 24.55
C PRO A 6 11.05 17.62 23.77
N ASN A 7 12.03 17.02 23.09
CA ASN A 7 13.00 17.69 22.23
C ASN A 7 12.33 18.77 21.37
N ARG A 8 12.65 20.04 21.65
CA ARG A 8 12.41 21.13 20.70
C ARG A 8 13.16 20.79 19.40
N PRO A 9 12.58 21.02 18.21
CA PRO A 9 13.32 20.87 16.96
C PRO A 9 14.51 21.82 17.01
N LEU A 10 15.72 21.26 16.96
CA LEU A 10 16.96 22.03 16.81
C LEU A 10 16.75 22.97 15.62
N ALA A 11 16.74 24.28 15.89
CA ALA A 11 16.76 25.30 14.86
C ALA A 11 17.90 24.95 13.89
N ALA A 12 17.58 24.76 12.61
CA ALA A 12 18.56 24.41 11.61
C ALA A 12 19.73 25.39 11.71
N THR A 13 20.94 24.88 11.97
CA THR A 13 22.13 25.70 12.10
C THR A 13 22.31 26.51 10.80
N GLY A 14 22.81 27.75 10.89
CA GLY A 14 22.86 28.67 9.73
C GLY A 14 23.54 28.08 8.49
N THR A 15 24.48 27.15 8.68
CA THR A 15 25.16 26.40 7.62
C THR A 15 24.22 25.50 6.80
N LEU A 16 23.24 24.84 7.43
CA LEU A 16 22.27 23.99 6.72
C LEU A 16 21.37 24.81 5.80
N ARG A 17 20.88 25.94 6.31
CA ARG A 17 20.07 26.87 5.52
C ARG A 17 20.85 27.42 4.31
N ARG A 18 22.16 27.62 4.45
CA ARG A 18 23.05 28.00 3.33
C ARG A 18 23.13 26.92 2.26
N TRP A 19 23.39 25.65 2.62
CA TRP A 19 23.45 24.56 1.64
C TRP A 19 22.14 24.35 0.90
N THR A 20 21.00 24.41 1.61
CA THR A 20 19.67 24.33 0.99
C THR A 20 19.44 25.47 -0.01
N LEU A 21 19.81 26.70 0.36
CA LEU A 21 19.62 27.88 -0.48
C LEU A 21 20.55 27.85 -1.69
N VAL A 22 21.82 27.47 -1.52
CA VAL A 22 22.78 27.27 -2.63
C VAL A 22 22.25 26.22 -3.59
N TYR A 23 21.80 25.07 -3.09
CA TYR A 23 21.25 24.01 -3.94
C TYR A 23 20.04 24.49 -4.75
N LEU A 24 19.10 25.19 -4.12
CA LEU A 24 17.94 25.77 -4.80
C LEU A 24 18.32 26.80 -5.87
N LEU A 25 19.27 27.70 -5.57
CA LEU A 25 19.73 28.71 -6.52
C LEU A 25 20.44 28.07 -7.72
N VAL A 26 21.27 27.06 -7.48
CA VAL A 26 21.97 26.33 -8.56
C VAL A 26 20.96 25.62 -9.45
N VAL A 27 20.01 24.88 -8.88
CA VAL A 27 19.01 24.18 -9.68
C VAL A 27 18.13 25.18 -10.43
N ALA A 28 17.65 26.25 -9.77
CA ALA A 28 16.85 27.28 -10.44
C ALA A 28 17.60 27.94 -11.60
N GLY A 29 18.87 28.29 -11.41
CA GLY A 29 19.72 28.84 -12.47
C GLY A 29 19.92 27.87 -13.64
N LEU A 30 20.14 26.59 -13.35
CA LEU A 30 20.25 25.54 -14.37
C LEU A 30 18.92 25.32 -15.11
N THR A 31 17.78 25.37 -14.42
CA THR A 31 16.45 25.24 -15.03
C THR A 31 16.14 26.43 -15.94
N VAL A 32 16.47 27.65 -15.52
CA VAL A 32 16.31 28.84 -16.39
C VAL A 32 17.22 28.72 -17.61
N ALA A 33 18.48 28.31 -17.42
CA ALA A 33 19.40 28.09 -18.54
C ALA A 33 18.89 26.98 -19.47
N TYR A 34 18.31 25.90 -18.94
CA TYR A 34 17.72 24.81 -19.70
C TYR A 34 16.62 25.33 -20.62
N LEU A 35 15.66 26.10 -20.08
CA LEU A 35 14.54 26.63 -20.87
C LEU A 35 14.95 27.68 -21.91
N GLN A 36 16.07 28.37 -21.71
CA GLN A 36 16.50 29.49 -22.56
C GLN A 36 17.56 29.10 -23.59
N VAL A 37 18.26 27.98 -23.41
CA VAL A 37 19.41 27.59 -24.24
C VAL A 37 19.22 26.17 -24.81
N PRO A 38 18.42 26.02 -25.89
CA PRO A 38 18.13 24.73 -26.51
C PRO A 38 19.38 23.93 -26.90
N ALA A 39 20.42 24.61 -27.37
CA ALA A 39 21.69 24.00 -27.78
C ALA A 39 22.43 23.25 -26.66
N ARG A 40 22.07 23.47 -25.38
CA ARG A 40 22.73 22.86 -24.21
C ARG A 40 21.79 22.02 -23.35
N HIS A 41 20.59 21.68 -23.84
CA HIS A 41 19.59 20.91 -23.08
C HIS A 41 20.19 19.66 -22.42
N THR A 42 20.90 18.81 -23.17
CA THR A 42 21.48 17.55 -22.67
C THR A 42 22.39 17.76 -21.46
N VAL A 43 23.30 18.73 -21.54
CA VAL A 43 24.28 19.00 -20.48
C VAL A 43 23.59 19.64 -19.27
N LEU A 44 22.71 20.61 -19.50
CA LEU A 44 22.00 21.31 -18.42
C LEU A 44 21.07 20.37 -17.66
N TRP A 45 20.39 19.46 -18.36
CA TRP A 45 19.55 18.44 -17.76
C TRP A 45 20.36 17.47 -16.90
N ALA A 46 21.47 16.95 -17.43
CA ALA A 46 22.38 16.10 -16.69
C ALA A 46 22.89 16.78 -15.40
N LEU A 47 23.23 18.08 -15.46
CA LEU A 47 23.67 18.84 -14.30
C LEU A 47 22.56 19.02 -13.24
N ILE A 48 21.30 19.23 -13.63
CA ILE A 48 20.16 19.28 -12.71
C ILE A 48 20.03 17.95 -11.96
N GLY A 49 20.04 16.85 -12.71
CA GLY A 49 19.92 15.50 -12.17
C GLY A 49 21.09 15.12 -11.25
N LEU A 50 22.32 15.36 -11.69
CA LEU A 50 23.53 15.16 -10.89
C LEU A 50 23.57 16.05 -9.64
N GLY A 51 22.98 17.25 -9.72
CA GLY A 51 22.77 18.11 -8.56
C GLY A 51 21.91 17.43 -7.50
N GLY A 52 20.82 16.76 -7.90
CA GLY A 52 19.99 15.94 -7.00
C GLY A 52 20.77 14.79 -6.35
N VAL A 53 21.55 14.05 -7.13
CA VAL A 53 22.43 12.98 -6.61
C VAL A 53 23.44 13.55 -5.60
N GLY A 54 24.13 14.63 -5.96
CA GLY A 54 25.09 15.32 -5.12
C GLY A 54 24.47 15.81 -3.82
N ALA A 55 23.27 16.40 -3.88
CA ALA A 55 22.53 16.83 -2.69
C ALA A 55 22.21 15.67 -1.74
N ILE A 56 21.86 14.48 -2.27
CA ILE A 56 21.65 13.29 -1.45
C ILE A 56 22.95 12.85 -0.76
N LEU A 57 24.04 12.76 -1.52
CA LEU A 57 25.34 12.36 -0.97
C LEU A 57 25.84 13.35 0.09
N VAL A 58 25.77 14.65 -0.19
CA VAL A 58 26.09 15.72 0.77
C VAL A 58 25.20 15.62 2.02
N GLY A 59 23.89 15.40 1.85
CA GLY A 59 22.97 15.18 2.97
C GLY A 59 23.38 14.01 3.87
N VAL A 60 23.75 12.88 3.26
CA VAL A 60 24.27 11.69 3.98
C VAL A 60 25.57 12.00 4.72
N HIS A 61 26.49 12.74 4.10
CA HIS A 61 27.77 13.12 4.70
C HIS A 61 27.60 14.11 5.86
N LEU A 62 26.70 15.10 5.73
CA LEU A 62 26.44 16.13 6.74
C LEU A 62 25.70 15.58 7.95
N HIS A 63 24.62 14.83 7.74
CA HIS A 63 23.72 14.40 8.82
C HIS A 63 24.08 13.05 9.42
N LYS A 64 24.91 12.23 8.74
CA LYS A 64 25.38 10.92 9.21
C LYS A 64 24.25 10.04 9.78
N PRO A 65 23.23 9.69 8.98
CA PRO A 65 22.11 8.87 9.46
C PRO A 65 22.60 7.53 9.99
N SER A 66 21.85 6.94 10.94
CA SER A 66 22.19 5.67 11.58
C SER A 66 22.37 4.53 10.57
N ARG A 67 21.62 4.57 9.46
CA ARG A 67 21.72 3.65 8.32
C ARG A 67 21.83 4.46 7.03
N ARG A 68 23.00 4.41 6.38
CA ARG A 68 23.26 5.19 5.16
C ARG A 68 22.72 4.53 3.88
N TRP A 69 22.64 3.20 3.85
CA TRP A 69 22.36 2.46 2.62
C TRP A 69 21.04 2.85 1.93
N PRO A 70 19.90 3.14 2.61
CA PRO A 70 18.66 3.46 1.88
C PRO A 70 18.82 4.74 1.07
N TRP A 71 19.50 5.74 1.63
CA TRP A 71 19.82 7.00 0.96
C TRP A 71 20.83 6.81 -0.18
N LEU A 72 21.84 5.94 -0.01
CA LEU A 72 22.80 5.64 -1.06
C LEU A 72 22.16 4.89 -2.24
N VAL A 73 21.21 3.99 -1.96
CA VAL A 73 20.45 3.31 -3.01
C VAL A 73 19.55 4.30 -3.75
N LEU A 74 18.90 5.26 -3.07
CA LEU A 74 18.16 6.33 -3.75
C LEU A 74 19.08 7.23 -4.58
N ALA A 75 20.29 7.54 -4.10
CA ALA A 75 21.27 8.28 -4.89
C ALA A 75 21.69 7.50 -6.15
N ALA A 76 21.91 6.18 -6.03
CA ALA A 76 22.21 5.31 -7.16
C ALA A 76 21.03 5.22 -8.14
N ALA A 77 19.79 5.18 -7.64
CA ALA A 77 18.58 5.19 -8.46
C ALA A 77 18.46 6.49 -9.27
N ASN A 78 18.65 7.64 -8.60
CA ASN A 78 18.70 8.94 -9.28
C ASN A 78 19.83 9.00 -10.31
N LEU A 79 21.01 8.46 -9.98
CA LEU A 79 22.13 8.43 -10.92
C LEU A 79 21.84 7.57 -12.15
N ALA A 80 21.20 6.40 -11.96
CA ALA A 80 20.76 5.55 -13.06
C ALA A 80 19.73 6.27 -13.94
N PHE A 81 18.77 6.98 -13.33
CA PHE A 81 17.77 7.77 -14.05
C PHE A 81 18.42 8.87 -14.90
N VAL A 82 19.32 9.65 -14.31
CA VAL A 82 20.06 10.70 -15.01
C VAL A 82 20.96 10.13 -16.10
N GLY A 83 21.54 8.95 -15.87
CA GLY A 83 22.27 8.20 -16.89
C GLY A 83 21.37 7.82 -18.06
N GLY A 84 20.15 7.39 -17.79
CA GLY A 84 19.11 7.12 -18.79
C GLY A 84 18.80 8.36 -19.62
N ASP A 85 18.47 9.49 -18.99
CA ASP A 85 18.19 10.77 -19.65
C ASP A 85 19.38 11.22 -20.51
N THR A 86 20.59 11.12 -19.97
CA THR A 86 21.81 11.55 -20.67
C THR A 86 22.08 10.65 -21.87
N ALA A 87 21.89 9.34 -21.73
CA ALA A 87 22.04 8.39 -22.83
C ALA A 87 20.99 8.63 -23.92
N TYR A 88 19.72 8.82 -23.54
CA TYR A 88 18.62 9.11 -24.46
C TYR A 88 18.92 10.37 -25.29
N ASN A 89 19.21 11.47 -24.59
CA ASN A 89 19.50 12.76 -25.23
C ASN A 89 20.78 12.70 -26.08
N ALA A 90 21.78 11.90 -25.68
CA ALA A 90 22.99 11.74 -26.48
C ALA A 90 22.74 10.94 -27.76
N LEU A 91 21.93 9.89 -27.70
CA LEU A 91 21.52 9.09 -28.86
C LEU A 91 20.74 9.93 -29.88
N GLU A 92 19.86 10.81 -29.42
CA GLU A 92 19.11 11.72 -30.29
C GLU A 92 20.02 12.82 -30.86
N ALA A 93 20.75 13.54 -30.01
CA ALA A 93 21.49 14.74 -30.43
C ALA A 93 22.79 14.45 -31.19
N PHE A 94 23.55 13.42 -30.80
CA PHE A 94 24.87 13.13 -31.39
C PHE A 94 24.84 11.98 -32.39
N PHE A 95 23.98 10.98 -32.18
CA PHE A 95 23.87 9.82 -33.07
C PHE A 95 22.71 9.92 -34.07
N GLY A 96 21.90 10.98 -34.00
CA GLY A 96 20.81 11.25 -34.94
C GLY A 96 19.69 10.21 -34.90
N GLN A 97 19.57 9.43 -33.82
CA GLN A 97 18.51 8.44 -33.68
C GLN A 97 17.20 9.12 -33.35
N ILE A 98 16.20 8.96 -34.22
CA ILE A 98 14.85 9.51 -33.99
C ILE A 98 14.11 8.58 -33.03
N ARG A 99 13.84 9.05 -31.81
CA ARG A 99 13.16 8.28 -30.74
C ARG A 99 13.86 6.93 -30.48
N PRO A 100 15.05 6.93 -29.86
CA PRO A 100 15.84 5.73 -29.63
C PRO A 100 15.15 4.81 -28.61
N PHE A 101 14.25 3.98 -29.10
CA PHE A 101 13.44 3.04 -28.31
C PHE A 101 13.26 1.73 -29.08
N PRO A 102 13.56 0.56 -28.48
CA PRO A 102 14.26 0.38 -27.22
C PRO A 102 15.76 0.66 -27.34
N SER A 103 16.39 1.15 -26.27
CA SER A 103 17.82 1.52 -26.25
C SER A 103 18.50 1.26 -24.89
N VAL A 104 19.79 1.59 -24.79
CA VAL A 104 20.53 1.53 -23.53
C VAL A 104 19.95 2.46 -22.45
N ALA A 105 19.26 3.54 -22.87
CA ALA A 105 18.58 4.43 -21.94
C ALA A 105 17.45 3.70 -21.20
N ASP A 106 16.67 2.85 -21.91
CA ASP A 106 15.59 2.07 -21.31
C ASP A 106 16.10 1.08 -20.27
N ALA A 107 17.25 0.45 -20.49
CA ALA A 107 17.86 -0.42 -19.50
C ALA A 107 18.22 0.34 -18.20
N LEU A 108 18.73 1.57 -18.33
CA LEU A 108 19.03 2.43 -17.20
C LEU A 108 17.76 2.85 -16.48
N TYR A 109 16.73 3.28 -17.20
CA TYR A 109 15.43 3.63 -16.61
C TYR A 109 14.77 2.46 -15.89
N LEU A 110 14.77 1.25 -16.49
CA LEU A 110 14.18 0.07 -15.85
C LEU A 110 14.86 -0.31 -14.53
N VAL A 111 16.17 -0.08 -14.41
CA VAL A 111 16.92 -0.30 -13.16
C VAL A 111 16.58 0.74 -12.08
N THR A 112 16.08 1.92 -12.44
CA THR A 112 15.70 2.96 -11.46
C THR A 112 14.58 2.48 -10.54
N TYR A 113 13.55 1.84 -11.09
CA TYR A 113 12.39 1.38 -10.33
C TYR A 113 12.71 0.40 -9.19
N PRO A 114 13.45 -0.71 -9.41
CA PRO A 114 13.83 -1.60 -8.32
C PRO A 114 14.76 -0.89 -7.32
N LEU A 115 15.65 0.01 -7.77
CA LEU A 115 16.49 0.77 -6.84
C LEU A 115 15.65 1.74 -5.98
N PHE A 116 14.70 2.48 -6.56
CA PHE A 116 13.75 3.30 -5.80
C PHE A 116 12.97 2.47 -4.80
N ALA A 117 12.46 1.31 -5.23
CA ALA A 117 11.71 0.42 -4.37
C ALA A 117 12.56 -0.09 -3.20
N VAL A 118 13.81 -0.50 -3.44
CA VAL A 118 14.73 -0.99 -2.42
C VAL A 118 15.13 0.13 -1.44
N GLY A 119 15.41 1.34 -1.93
CA GLY A 119 15.73 2.49 -1.09
C GLY A 119 14.56 2.88 -0.18
N LEU A 120 13.35 3.02 -0.73
CA LEU A 120 12.14 3.31 0.04
C LEU A 120 11.79 2.19 1.01
N PHE A 121 11.94 0.93 0.59
CA PHE A 121 11.76 -0.24 1.45
C PHE A 121 12.70 -0.22 2.66
N GLY A 122 13.93 0.27 2.48
CA GLY A 122 14.87 0.48 3.57
C GLY A 122 14.29 1.35 4.69
N PHE A 123 13.71 2.50 4.36
CA PHE A 123 13.06 3.37 5.35
C PHE A 123 11.88 2.69 6.03
N ILE A 124 11.04 1.99 5.26
CA ILE A 124 9.90 1.25 5.81
C ILE A 124 10.37 0.20 6.82
N ARG A 125 11.40 -0.57 6.47
CA ARG A 125 11.96 -1.63 7.31
C ARG A 125 12.49 -1.11 8.64
N TYR A 126 13.12 0.06 8.66
CA TYR A 126 13.67 0.63 9.90
C TYR A 126 12.65 1.41 10.73
N ARG A 127 11.62 2.00 10.11
CA ARG A 127 10.53 2.65 10.83
C ARG A 127 9.50 1.70 11.43
N ALA A 128 9.28 0.53 10.81
CA ALA A 128 8.21 -0.37 11.22
C ALA A 128 8.42 -0.98 12.62
N VAL A 129 7.44 -0.76 13.52
CA VAL A 129 7.34 -1.45 14.81
C VAL A 129 6.42 -2.67 14.60
N GLY A 130 6.99 -3.79 14.17
CA GLY A 130 6.25 -5.03 13.88
C GLY A 130 5.62 -5.11 12.49
N ARG A 131 4.90 -6.20 12.22
CA ARG A 131 4.15 -6.42 10.97
C ARG A 131 2.73 -5.83 11.12
N ASP A 132 2.55 -4.56 10.80
CA ASP A 132 1.22 -3.96 10.71
C ASP A 132 0.60 -4.31 9.34
N LEU A 133 -0.24 -5.34 9.34
CA LEU A 133 -0.97 -5.77 8.14
C LEU A 133 -1.92 -4.68 7.63
N GLY A 134 -2.49 -3.85 8.51
CA GLY A 134 -3.36 -2.74 8.13
C GLY A 134 -2.62 -1.70 7.30
N VAL A 135 -1.35 -1.40 7.64
CA VAL A 135 -0.50 -0.50 6.84
C VAL A 135 -0.24 -1.05 5.44
N VAL A 136 -0.03 -2.35 5.33
CA VAL A 136 0.18 -3.02 4.03
C VAL A 136 -1.10 -2.99 3.21
N LEU A 137 -2.24 -3.35 3.80
CA LEU A 137 -3.54 -3.33 3.13
C LEU A 137 -3.89 -1.94 2.59
N ASP A 138 -3.61 -0.88 3.35
CA ASP A 138 -3.98 0.47 2.90
C ASP A 138 -3.12 1.00 1.78
N ALA A 139 -1.84 0.66 1.79
CA ALA A 139 -0.98 0.94 0.65
C ALA A 139 -1.43 0.14 -0.58
N LEU A 140 -1.79 -1.14 -0.42
CA LEU A 140 -2.31 -1.97 -1.51
C LEU A 140 -3.59 -1.37 -2.09
N ILE A 141 -4.58 -1.01 -1.27
CA ILE A 141 -5.83 -0.39 -1.73
C ILE A 141 -5.55 0.88 -2.54
N LEU A 142 -4.70 1.78 -2.02
CA LEU A 142 -4.34 3.01 -2.73
C LEU A 142 -3.70 2.69 -4.10
N THR A 143 -2.75 1.76 -4.12
CA THR A 143 -1.99 1.43 -5.33
C THR A 143 -2.81 0.66 -6.35
N SER A 144 -3.74 -0.18 -5.92
CA SER A 144 -4.65 -0.90 -6.83
C SER A 144 -5.55 0.06 -7.61
N GLY A 145 -6.00 1.15 -6.98
CA GLY A 145 -6.79 2.18 -7.67
C GLY A 145 -5.99 2.87 -8.79
N LEU A 146 -4.74 3.29 -8.51
CA LEU A 146 -3.89 3.91 -9.53
C LEU A 146 -3.38 2.91 -10.57
N ALA A 147 -3.13 1.66 -10.17
CA ALA A 147 -2.77 0.58 -11.08
C ALA A 147 -3.90 0.32 -12.07
N LEU A 148 -5.16 0.36 -11.63
CA LEU A 148 -6.31 0.25 -12.53
C LEU A 148 -6.36 1.43 -13.52
N LEU A 149 -6.16 2.66 -13.05
CA LEU A 149 -6.12 3.84 -13.93
C LEU A 149 -5.00 3.72 -14.98
N SER A 150 -3.81 3.33 -14.54
CA SER A 150 -2.66 3.10 -15.41
C SER A 150 -2.92 1.96 -16.38
N TRP A 151 -3.61 0.91 -15.94
CA TRP A 151 -3.95 -0.23 -16.79
C TRP A 151 -4.85 0.18 -17.95
N VAL A 152 -5.99 0.79 -17.64
CA VAL A 152 -7.00 1.16 -18.65
C VAL A 152 -6.48 2.22 -19.62
N ASN A 153 -5.74 3.22 -19.13
CA ASN A 153 -5.34 4.37 -19.95
C ASN A 153 -3.98 4.21 -20.64
N LEU A 154 -3.08 3.38 -20.14
CA LEU A 154 -1.73 3.22 -20.70
C LEU A 154 -1.47 1.77 -21.14
N ILE A 155 -1.64 0.79 -20.24
CA ILE A 155 -1.26 -0.60 -20.51
C ILE A 155 -2.15 -1.23 -21.59
N THR A 156 -3.48 -1.08 -21.53
CA THR A 156 -4.38 -1.65 -22.55
C THR A 156 -4.07 -1.11 -23.95
N PRO A 157 -3.96 0.22 -24.18
CA PRO A 157 -3.57 0.76 -25.49
C PRO A 157 -2.20 0.25 -25.98
N LEU A 158 -1.20 0.22 -25.09
CA LEU A 158 0.15 -0.24 -25.44
C LEU A 158 0.18 -1.74 -25.77
N ALA A 159 -0.52 -2.57 -25.00
CA ALA A 159 -0.56 -4.02 -25.20
C ALA A 159 -1.25 -4.40 -26.53
N ARG A 160 -2.28 -3.64 -26.92
CA ARG A 160 -3.06 -3.86 -28.14
C ARG A 160 -2.47 -3.22 -29.39
N SER A 161 -1.45 -2.36 -29.26
CA SER A 161 -0.78 -1.77 -30.43
C SER A 161 -0.26 -2.87 -31.38
N GLU A 162 -0.59 -2.80 -32.66
CA GLU A 162 -0.08 -3.76 -33.66
C GLU A 162 1.30 -3.35 -34.18
N ASP A 163 1.65 -2.07 -34.02
CA ASP A 163 2.88 -1.47 -34.54
C ASP A 163 4.13 -1.73 -33.68
N MET A 164 3.98 -2.39 -32.53
CA MET A 164 5.08 -2.65 -31.58
C MET A 164 5.44 -4.14 -31.53
N SER A 165 6.74 -4.42 -31.53
CA SER A 165 7.31 -5.72 -31.20
C SER A 165 7.01 -6.12 -29.75
N TRP A 166 7.14 -7.41 -29.43
CA TRP A 166 6.89 -7.91 -28.07
C TRP A 166 7.85 -7.30 -27.03
N ILE A 167 9.08 -6.96 -27.42
CA ILE A 167 10.08 -6.33 -26.55
C ILE A 167 9.67 -4.89 -26.23
N GLU A 168 9.30 -4.12 -27.26
CA GLU A 168 8.81 -2.75 -27.12
C GLU A 168 7.58 -2.70 -26.22
N LYS A 169 6.65 -3.64 -26.38
CA LYS A 169 5.49 -3.78 -25.48
C LYS A 169 5.92 -4.09 -24.06
N ALA A 170 6.81 -5.04 -23.85
CA ALA A 170 7.26 -5.43 -22.51
C ALA A 170 7.92 -4.25 -21.77
N ILE A 171 8.80 -3.51 -22.45
CA ILE A 171 9.46 -2.32 -21.89
C ILE A 171 8.43 -1.21 -21.63
N SER A 172 7.54 -0.94 -22.58
CA SER A 172 6.49 0.08 -22.45
C SER A 172 5.55 -0.19 -21.28
N ILE A 173 5.19 -1.46 -21.03
CA ILE A 173 4.34 -1.86 -19.90
C ILE A 173 5.11 -1.82 -18.57
N ALA A 174 6.41 -2.06 -18.58
CA ALA A 174 7.24 -2.03 -17.38
C ALA A 174 7.31 -0.63 -16.74
N TYR A 175 7.24 0.45 -17.53
CA TYR A 175 7.22 1.83 -17.03
C TYR A 175 6.02 2.10 -16.09
N PRO A 176 4.74 1.98 -16.52
CA PRO A 176 3.61 2.13 -15.61
C PRO A 176 3.61 1.18 -14.41
N LEU A 177 4.14 -0.05 -14.57
CA LEU A 177 4.26 -0.98 -13.45
C LEU A 177 5.31 -0.51 -12.43
N GLY A 178 6.42 0.06 -12.90
CA GLY A 178 7.45 0.68 -12.08
C GLY A 178 6.91 1.86 -11.28
N ASP A 179 6.10 2.71 -11.91
CA ASP A 179 5.42 3.85 -11.28
C ASP A 179 4.48 3.40 -10.15
N VAL A 180 3.68 2.36 -10.40
CA VAL A 180 2.81 1.74 -9.39
C VAL A 180 3.62 1.18 -8.22
N LEU A 181 4.75 0.51 -8.49
CA LEU A 181 5.64 -0.03 -7.46
C LEU A 181 6.24 1.10 -6.59
N MET A 182 6.72 2.17 -7.23
CA MET A 182 7.27 3.34 -6.54
C MET A 182 6.22 3.99 -5.65
N LEU A 183 5.01 4.19 -6.18
CA LEU A 183 3.88 4.72 -5.42
C LEU A 183 3.51 3.81 -4.25
N ALA A 184 3.57 2.48 -4.44
CA ALA A 184 3.28 1.52 -3.37
C ALA A 184 4.27 1.63 -2.22
N MET A 185 5.56 1.74 -2.52
CA MET A 185 6.56 1.94 -1.48
C MET A 185 6.39 3.30 -0.79
N LEU A 186 6.10 4.37 -1.53
CA LEU A 186 5.83 5.67 -0.93
C LEU A 186 4.59 5.64 -0.02
N ALA A 187 3.49 5.04 -0.47
CA ALA A 187 2.27 4.89 0.31
C ALA A 187 2.55 4.17 1.63
N ARG A 188 3.29 3.05 1.58
CA ARG A 188 3.70 2.31 2.79
C ARG A 188 4.56 3.15 3.73
N LEU A 189 5.39 4.05 3.22
CA LEU A 189 6.18 4.97 4.04
C LEU A 189 5.31 6.05 4.72
N LEU A 190 4.20 6.45 4.08
CA LEU A 190 3.33 7.53 4.55
C LEU A 190 2.33 7.10 5.63
N VAL A 191 1.78 5.89 5.55
CA VAL A 191 0.70 5.42 6.43
C VAL A 191 1.02 5.52 7.94
N PRO A 192 2.23 5.23 8.45
CA PRO A 192 2.54 5.34 9.88
C PRO A 192 2.82 6.80 10.34
N GLY A 193 2.10 7.78 9.80
CA GLY A 193 2.30 9.21 10.10
C GLY A 193 3.55 9.81 9.43
N GLY A 194 3.92 9.32 8.25
CA GLY A 194 5.12 9.74 7.51
C GLY A 194 5.17 11.25 7.23
N LEU A 195 4.01 11.88 6.96
CA LEU A 195 3.90 13.31 6.67
C LEU A 195 4.32 14.25 7.81
N ARG A 196 4.63 13.76 9.00
CA ARG A 196 5.17 14.61 10.08
C ARG A 196 6.62 15.01 9.84
N SER A 197 7.38 14.23 9.05
CA SER A 197 8.75 14.56 8.68
C SER A 197 8.78 15.39 7.39
N ARG A 198 9.45 16.54 7.42
CA ARG A 198 9.66 17.37 6.22
C ARG A 198 10.37 16.61 5.10
N SER A 199 11.35 15.78 5.45
CA SER A 199 12.05 14.90 4.49
C SER A 199 11.08 13.94 3.78
N VAL A 200 10.11 13.35 4.49
CA VAL A 200 9.08 12.51 3.84
C VAL A 200 8.14 13.35 2.96
N GLN A 201 7.73 14.54 3.40
CA GLN A 201 6.93 15.45 2.57
C GLN A 201 7.64 15.81 1.26
N LEU A 202 8.95 16.05 1.32
CA LEU A 202 9.78 16.35 0.15
C LEU A 202 9.97 15.12 -0.75
N LEU A 203 10.16 13.92 -0.19
CA LEU A 203 10.14 12.68 -0.98
C LEU A 203 8.79 12.50 -1.68
N THR A 204 7.68 12.73 -0.98
CA THR A 204 6.33 12.69 -1.57
C THR A 204 6.17 13.72 -2.67
N LEU A 205 6.58 14.96 -2.45
CA LEU A 205 6.52 16.02 -3.46
C LEU A 205 7.28 15.62 -4.72
N GLY A 206 8.50 15.10 -4.57
CA GLY A 206 9.28 14.67 -5.72
C GLY A 206 8.68 13.46 -6.42
N THR A 207 8.16 12.47 -5.68
CA THR A 207 7.47 11.32 -6.29
C THR A 207 6.20 11.73 -7.01
N CYS A 208 5.43 12.68 -6.49
CA CYS A 208 4.29 13.25 -7.21
C CYS A 208 4.74 13.99 -8.47
N GLY A 209 5.89 14.67 -8.43
CA GLY A 209 6.49 15.36 -9.59
C GLY A 209 6.82 14.40 -10.73
N ILE A 210 7.59 13.34 -10.46
CA ILE A 210 7.95 12.33 -11.47
C ILE A 210 6.72 11.61 -12.01
N LEU A 211 5.82 11.11 -11.13
CA LEU A 211 4.62 10.40 -11.57
C LEU A 211 3.68 11.27 -12.40
N ALA A 212 3.53 12.55 -12.05
CA ALA A 212 2.73 13.48 -12.85
C ALA A 212 3.38 13.74 -14.22
N SER A 213 4.70 13.95 -14.25
CA SER A 213 5.44 14.10 -15.51
C SER A 213 5.37 12.85 -16.38
N ASP A 214 5.47 11.64 -15.82
CA ASP A 214 5.42 10.39 -16.58
C ASP A 214 4.04 10.15 -17.19
N VAL A 215 2.95 10.47 -16.46
CA VAL A 215 1.59 10.42 -17.00
C VAL A 215 1.38 11.46 -18.11
N ILE A 216 1.84 12.70 -17.91
CA ILE A 216 1.75 13.76 -18.92
C ILE A 216 2.57 13.37 -20.16
N TYR A 217 3.79 12.87 -19.97
CA TYR A 217 4.67 12.38 -21.01
C TYR A 217 4.00 11.25 -21.80
N GLY A 218 3.51 10.20 -21.14
CA GLY A 218 2.83 9.09 -21.80
C GLY A 218 1.63 9.56 -22.63
N PHE A 219 0.84 10.48 -22.11
CA PHE A 219 -0.32 11.03 -22.83
C PHE A 219 0.07 11.90 -24.03
N LEU A 220 1.06 12.79 -23.88
CA LEU A 220 1.56 13.64 -24.97
C LEU A 220 2.29 12.83 -26.04
N GLN A 221 2.97 11.76 -25.64
CA GLN A 221 3.66 10.83 -26.51
C GLN A 221 2.67 10.05 -27.38
N LEU A 222 1.58 9.53 -26.79
CA LEU A 222 0.49 8.88 -27.53
C LEU A 222 -0.15 9.79 -28.59
N ARG A 223 -0.15 11.11 -28.34
CA ARG A 223 -0.67 12.11 -29.29
C ARG A 223 0.38 12.63 -30.29
N GLY A 224 1.64 12.21 -30.16
CA GLY A 224 2.75 12.71 -30.99
C GLY A 224 3.06 14.20 -30.78
N THR A 225 2.65 14.78 -29.66
CA THR A 225 2.76 16.23 -29.37
C THR A 225 3.88 16.57 -28.38
N TRP A 226 4.62 15.58 -27.89
CA TRP A 226 5.68 15.82 -26.92
C TRP A 226 6.89 16.52 -27.57
N GLN A 227 7.45 17.49 -26.87
CA GLN A 227 8.64 18.25 -27.26
C GLN A 227 9.53 18.48 -26.05
N VAL A 228 10.84 18.36 -26.25
CA VAL A 228 11.88 18.61 -25.24
C VAL A 228 11.98 20.12 -24.95
N GLY A 229 12.25 20.47 -23.69
CA GLY A 229 12.47 21.86 -23.27
C GLY A 229 11.18 22.60 -22.96
N THR A 230 10.09 21.86 -22.74
CA THR A 230 8.79 22.45 -22.42
C THR A 230 8.59 22.56 -20.91
N PRO A 231 7.67 23.41 -20.43
CA PRO A 231 7.33 23.48 -19.01
C PRO A 231 6.82 22.16 -18.42
N TRP A 232 6.42 21.19 -19.26
CA TRP A 232 6.00 19.85 -18.83
C TRP A 232 7.15 19.05 -18.19
N ASP A 233 8.39 19.38 -18.54
CA ASP A 233 9.60 18.75 -18.00
C ASP A 233 9.86 19.15 -16.53
N LEU A 234 9.21 20.21 -16.04
CA LEU A 234 9.44 20.74 -14.69
C LEU A 234 9.06 19.76 -13.58
N GLY A 235 8.19 18.78 -13.81
CA GLY A 235 7.87 17.77 -12.80
C GLY A 235 9.06 16.85 -12.49
N TRP A 236 9.90 16.51 -13.48
CA TRP A 236 11.16 15.81 -13.23
C TRP A 236 12.19 16.69 -12.52
N VAL A 237 12.22 18.00 -12.82
CA VAL A 237 13.05 18.96 -12.05
C VAL A 237 12.60 19.01 -10.59
N VAL A 238 11.29 19.08 -10.33
CA VAL A 238 10.72 19.01 -8.98
C VAL A 238 11.10 17.70 -8.30
N PHE A 239 11.09 16.59 -9.02
CA PHE A 239 11.55 15.30 -8.51
C PHE A 239 12.99 15.35 -7.99
N PHE A 240 13.96 15.68 -8.85
CA PHE A 240 15.37 15.73 -8.45
C PHE A 240 15.59 16.72 -7.30
N THR A 241 14.97 17.89 -7.39
CA THR A 241 15.10 18.96 -6.39
C THR A 241 14.54 18.53 -5.05
N ALA A 242 13.29 18.04 -5.02
CA ALA A 242 12.63 17.69 -3.78
C ALA A 242 13.32 16.50 -3.09
N TRP A 243 13.80 15.51 -3.84
CA TRP A 243 14.54 14.38 -3.27
C TRP A 243 15.92 14.78 -2.76
N GLY A 244 16.63 15.66 -3.47
CA GLY A 244 17.86 16.28 -2.98
C GLY A 244 17.64 17.07 -1.68
N LEU A 245 16.59 17.90 -1.65
CA LEU A 245 16.19 18.65 -0.45
C LEU A 245 15.78 17.74 0.71
N ALA A 246 15.12 16.61 0.42
CA ALA A 246 14.71 15.66 1.44
C ALA A 246 15.91 15.11 2.21
N ALA A 247 17.04 14.89 1.53
CA ALA A 247 18.29 14.46 2.14
C ALA A 247 19.09 15.62 2.76
N LEU A 248 18.96 16.84 2.25
CA LEU A 248 19.59 18.02 2.89
C LEU A 248 18.84 18.50 4.14
N HIS A 249 17.61 18.04 4.37
CA HIS A 249 16.83 18.44 5.53
C HIS A 249 17.20 17.62 6.79
N PRO A 250 17.39 18.23 7.98
CA PRO A 250 17.81 17.53 9.20
C PRO A 250 16.93 16.37 9.63
N SER A 251 15.64 16.41 9.27
CA SER A 251 14.70 15.32 9.57
C SER A 251 14.95 14.03 8.75
N MET A 252 15.94 14.02 7.84
CA MET A 252 16.35 12.83 7.08
C MET A 252 16.81 11.68 7.98
N THR A 253 17.39 11.97 9.15
CA THR A 253 17.94 10.96 10.07
C THR A 253 16.84 10.12 10.69
N GLY A 254 15.71 10.77 11.01
CA GLY A 254 14.53 10.14 11.58
C GLY A 254 13.84 9.12 10.65
N LEU A 255 14.16 9.07 9.35
CA LEU A 255 13.67 8.02 8.45
C LEU A 255 14.39 6.69 8.66
N THR A 256 15.57 6.72 9.28
CA THR A 256 16.40 5.54 9.56
C THR A 256 16.34 5.12 11.03
N GLU A 257 15.48 5.79 11.79
CA GLU A 257 15.22 5.53 13.20
C GLU A 257 13.80 4.99 13.39
N ARG A 258 13.55 4.32 14.53
CA ARG A 258 12.22 3.79 14.84
C ARG A 258 11.24 4.95 15.03
N ALA A 259 10.11 4.87 14.36
CA ALA A 259 9.06 5.87 14.52
C ALA A 259 8.40 5.74 15.91
N PRO A 260 8.07 6.85 16.58
CA PRO A 260 7.14 6.84 17.72
C PRO A 260 5.78 6.26 17.32
N GLU A 261 5.07 5.63 18.25
CA GLU A 261 3.74 5.08 17.97
C GLU A 261 2.79 6.17 17.41
N PRO A 262 1.96 5.85 16.38
CA PRO A 262 1.07 6.82 15.77
C PRO A 262 0.05 7.40 16.78
N ALA A 263 -0.24 8.69 16.66
CA ALA A 263 -1.32 9.33 17.42
C ALA A 263 -2.70 8.95 16.84
N PRO A 264 -3.78 8.94 17.65
CA PRO A 264 -5.12 8.46 17.24
C PRO A 264 -5.74 9.18 16.03
N HIS A 265 -5.47 10.47 15.86
CA HIS A 265 -6.09 11.34 14.83
C HIS A 265 -5.70 11.03 13.37
N VAL A 266 -4.79 10.07 13.11
CA VAL A 266 -4.40 9.68 11.74
C VAL A 266 -5.44 8.75 11.08
N ALA A 267 -6.37 8.19 11.86
CA ALA A 267 -7.36 7.24 11.36
C ALA A 267 -8.40 7.85 10.39
N GLU A 268 -8.86 9.08 10.62
CA GLU A 268 -9.93 9.69 9.81
C GLU A 268 -9.48 10.04 8.39
N ARG A 269 -8.33 10.69 8.23
CA ARG A 269 -7.76 11.00 6.89
C ARG A 269 -7.47 9.74 6.08
N ARG A 270 -7.10 8.66 6.77
CA ARG A 270 -6.82 7.34 6.18
C ARG A 270 -8.10 6.73 5.61
N LEU A 271 -9.23 6.82 6.32
CA LEU A 271 -10.54 6.37 5.82
C LEU A 271 -10.98 7.13 4.57
N VAL A 272 -10.79 8.45 4.52
CA VAL A 272 -11.11 9.27 3.34
C VAL A 272 -10.27 8.84 2.13
N LEU A 273 -8.96 8.67 2.31
CA LEU A 273 -8.05 8.20 1.25
C LEU A 273 -8.46 6.82 0.70
N LEU A 274 -8.83 5.90 1.58
CA LEU A 274 -9.31 4.57 1.19
C LEU A 274 -10.64 4.63 0.45
N ALA A 275 -11.56 5.48 0.91
CA ALA A 275 -12.84 5.71 0.24
C ALA A 275 -12.61 6.25 -1.18
N CYS A 276 -11.78 7.28 -1.33
CA CYS A 276 -11.43 7.84 -2.64
C CYS A 276 -10.81 6.77 -3.56
N ALA A 277 -9.86 5.97 -3.07
CA ALA A 277 -9.27 4.89 -3.85
C ALA A 277 -10.33 3.86 -4.28
N SER A 278 -11.21 3.43 -3.37
CA SER A 278 -12.28 2.46 -3.66
C SER A 278 -13.31 2.97 -4.67
N LEU A 279 -13.47 4.28 -4.82
CA LEU A 279 -14.38 4.89 -5.78
C LEU A 279 -13.81 4.96 -7.20
N VAL A 280 -12.51 4.75 -7.40
CA VAL A 280 -11.87 4.81 -8.72
C VAL A 280 -12.49 3.80 -9.69
N ALA A 281 -12.65 2.55 -9.26
CA ALA A 281 -13.16 1.49 -10.11
C ALA A 281 -14.63 1.69 -10.55
N PRO A 282 -15.59 1.98 -9.64
CA PRO A 282 -16.97 2.29 -10.06
C PRO A 282 -17.07 3.61 -10.86
N ALA A 283 -16.25 4.62 -10.59
CA ALA A 283 -16.22 5.84 -11.38
C ALA A 283 -15.76 5.58 -12.83
N LEU A 284 -14.75 4.72 -13.02
CA LEU A 284 -14.31 4.30 -14.36
C LEU A 284 -15.38 3.53 -15.12
N LEU A 285 -16.08 2.60 -14.46
CA LEU A 285 -17.21 1.88 -15.07
C LEU A 285 -18.31 2.84 -15.53
N LEU A 286 -18.68 3.81 -14.66
CA LEU A 286 -19.67 4.81 -15.00
C LEU A 286 -19.22 5.66 -16.19
N PHE A 287 -17.96 6.08 -16.20
CA PHE A 287 -17.39 6.89 -17.28
C PHE A 287 -17.37 6.15 -18.63
N GLN A 288 -16.97 4.88 -18.65
CA GLN A 288 -17.01 4.05 -19.87
C GLN A 288 -18.45 3.83 -20.37
N SER A 289 -19.38 3.57 -19.45
CA SER A 289 -20.80 3.44 -19.76
C SER A 289 -21.37 4.70 -20.43
N LEU A 290 -21.00 5.88 -19.93
CA LEU A 290 -21.43 7.16 -20.51
C LEU A 290 -20.80 7.45 -21.88
N ARG A 291 -19.57 7.00 -22.13
CA ARG A 291 -18.88 7.18 -23.42
C ARG A 291 -19.26 6.17 -24.51
N HIS A 292 -20.13 5.19 -24.21
CA HIS A 292 -20.49 4.09 -25.12
C HIS A 292 -19.30 3.22 -25.56
N ASP A 293 -18.14 3.33 -24.91
CA ASP A 293 -17.00 2.41 -25.07
C ASP A 293 -17.25 1.16 -24.22
N ARG A 294 -18.14 0.27 -24.69
CA ARG A 294 -18.69 -0.82 -23.86
C ARG A 294 -17.82 -2.07 -23.75
N ASP A 295 -16.83 -2.31 -24.60
CA ASP A 295 -16.29 -3.68 -24.71
C ASP A 295 -14.82 -3.87 -24.31
N GLN A 296 -14.07 -2.80 -24.06
CA GLN A 296 -12.61 -2.92 -24.07
C GLN A 296 -11.93 -3.27 -22.73
N ASP A 297 -12.53 -2.95 -21.56
CA ASP A 297 -11.88 -3.17 -20.25
C ASP A 297 -12.80 -3.65 -19.11
N ILE A 298 -14.06 -4.02 -19.39
CA ILE A 298 -15.05 -4.39 -18.35
C ILE A 298 -14.50 -5.49 -17.42
N ALA A 299 -13.91 -6.55 -17.98
CA ALA A 299 -13.38 -7.66 -17.20
C ALA A 299 -12.25 -7.23 -16.25
N VAL A 300 -11.35 -6.37 -16.71
CA VAL A 300 -10.23 -5.86 -15.90
C VAL A 300 -10.77 -4.99 -14.76
N ILE A 301 -11.68 -4.06 -15.07
CA ILE A 301 -12.25 -3.19 -14.06
C ILE A 301 -13.04 -4.00 -13.02
N ALA A 302 -13.75 -5.05 -13.44
CA ALA A 302 -14.43 -5.96 -12.52
C ALA A 302 -13.45 -6.68 -11.58
N ILE A 303 -12.33 -7.19 -12.11
CA ILE A 303 -11.28 -7.85 -11.30
C ILE A 303 -10.66 -6.88 -10.29
N PHE A 304 -10.27 -5.68 -10.73
CA PHE A 304 -9.72 -4.67 -9.81
C PHE A 304 -10.76 -4.21 -8.78
N SER A 305 -12.03 -4.04 -9.17
CA SER A 305 -13.12 -3.71 -8.25
C SER A 305 -13.28 -4.79 -7.17
N ALA A 306 -13.29 -6.06 -7.57
CA ALA A 306 -13.39 -7.20 -6.66
C ALA A 306 -12.16 -7.26 -5.73
N LEU A 307 -10.95 -7.07 -6.27
CA LEU A 307 -9.72 -7.01 -5.48
C LEU A 307 -9.77 -5.88 -4.44
N MET A 308 -10.13 -4.67 -4.86
CA MET A 308 -10.24 -3.52 -3.97
C MET A 308 -11.31 -3.75 -2.89
N PHE A 309 -12.46 -4.32 -3.25
CA PHE A 309 -13.51 -4.67 -2.31
C PHE A 309 -13.01 -5.67 -1.25
N LEU A 310 -12.31 -6.73 -1.67
CA LEU A 310 -11.73 -7.72 -0.75
C LEU A 310 -10.65 -7.11 0.16
N LEU A 311 -9.79 -6.25 -0.39
CA LEU A 311 -8.77 -5.54 0.40
C LEU A 311 -9.41 -4.62 1.44
N VAL A 312 -10.44 -3.86 1.05
CA VAL A 312 -11.22 -3.00 1.97
C VAL A 312 -11.89 -3.84 3.05
N LEU A 313 -12.49 -4.98 2.70
CA LEU A 313 -13.12 -5.87 3.68
C LEU A 313 -12.09 -6.42 4.67
N ALA A 314 -10.93 -6.89 4.18
CA ALA A 314 -9.83 -7.34 5.04
C ALA A 314 -9.33 -6.22 5.95
N ARG A 315 -9.32 -4.97 5.47
CA ARG A 315 -8.93 -3.81 6.26
C ARG A 315 -9.94 -3.48 7.37
N LEU A 316 -11.23 -3.47 7.04
CA LEU A 316 -12.32 -3.24 7.98
C LEU A 316 -12.35 -4.34 9.05
N TRP A 317 -12.13 -5.59 8.64
CA TRP A 317 -11.98 -6.71 9.57
C TRP A 317 -10.82 -6.50 10.54
N GLY A 318 -9.64 -6.11 10.03
CA GLY A 318 -8.49 -5.78 10.86
C GLY A 318 -8.78 -4.62 11.82
N MET A 319 -9.45 -3.56 11.34
CA MET A 319 -9.82 -2.41 12.16
C MET A 319 -10.78 -2.78 13.29
N MET A 320 -11.80 -3.60 13.01
CA MET A 320 -12.75 -4.08 14.02
C MET A 320 -12.05 -4.96 15.06
N ASN A 321 -11.12 -5.80 14.63
CA ASN A 321 -10.38 -6.67 15.53
C ASN A 321 -9.40 -5.89 16.43
N ASP A 322 -8.79 -4.83 15.90
CA ASP A 322 -7.95 -3.91 16.67
C ASP A 322 -8.79 -3.07 17.66
N HIS A 323 -9.99 -2.65 17.25
CA HIS A 323 -10.94 -1.96 18.13
C HIS A 323 -11.40 -2.87 19.29
N GLY A 324 -11.79 -4.12 18.99
CA GLY A 324 -12.16 -5.09 20.02
C GLY A 324 -11.03 -5.41 21.01
N LYS A 325 -9.77 -5.43 20.55
CA LYS A 325 -8.61 -5.55 21.44
C LYS A 325 -8.43 -4.32 22.34
N SER A 326 -8.67 -3.12 21.80
CA SER A 326 -8.60 -1.86 22.57
C SER A 326 -9.68 -1.83 23.65
N GLU A 327 -10.92 -2.16 23.30
CA GLU A 327 -12.04 -2.24 24.25
C GLU A 327 -11.81 -3.32 25.30
N ALA A 328 -11.31 -4.50 24.90
CA ALA A 328 -10.96 -5.57 25.85
C ALA A 328 -9.87 -5.10 26.81
N ARG A 329 -8.84 -4.41 26.32
CA ARG A 329 -7.75 -3.86 27.14
C ARG A 329 -8.25 -2.78 28.09
N GLU A 330 -9.11 -1.88 27.64
CA GLU A 330 -9.73 -0.86 28.46
C GLU A 330 -10.63 -1.49 29.54
N ARG A 331 -11.43 -2.49 29.18
CA ARG A 331 -12.27 -3.23 30.14
C ARG A 331 -11.41 -3.93 31.18
N SER A 332 -10.34 -4.60 30.78
CA SER A 332 -9.37 -5.20 31.72
C SER A 332 -8.73 -4.17 32.64
N LEU A 333 -8.35 -3.00 32.12
CA LEU A 333 -7.81 -1.90 32.92
C LEU A 333 -8.83 -1.32 33.90
N ARG A 334 -10.09 -1.13 33.48
CA ARG A 334 -11.18 -0.66 34.35
C ARG A 334 -11.47 -1.66 35.47
N ILE A 335 -11.53 -2.96 35.17
CA ILE A 335 -11.71 -4.02 36.17
C ILE A 335 -10.54 -4.04 37.15
N ALA A 336 -9.31 -3.93 36.65
CA ALA A 336 -8.10 -3.87 37.48
C ALA A 336 -8.08 -2.63 38.39
N ALA A 337 -8.51 -1.48 37.88
CA ALA A 337 -8.60 -0.25 38.68
C ALA A 337 -9.67 -0.40 39.79
N ALA A 338 -10.84 -0.97 39.47
CA ALA A 338 -11.89 -1.22 40.44
C ALA A 338 -11.44 -2.21 41.54
N SER A 339 -10.72 -3.28 41.18
CA SER A 339 -10.20 -4.24 42.16
C SER A 339 -9.09 -3.66 43.03
N LEU A 340 -8.29 -2.73 42.50
CA LEU A 340 -7.29 -2.00 43.28
C LEU A 340 -7.91 -1.03 44.28
N VAL A 341 -8.99 -0.34 43.90
CA VAL A 341 -9.72 0.57 44.81
C VAL A 341 -10.45 -0.20 45.91
N ALA A 342 -10.97 -1.39 45.60
CA ALA A 342 -11.68 -2.23 46.56
C ALA A 342 -10.75 -3.03 47.50
N ALA A 343 -9.44 -3.08 47.23
CA ALA A 343 -8.50 -3.86 48.02
C ALA A 343 -8.26 -3.23 49.40
N LEU A 344 -8.55 -3.99 50.45
CA LEU A 344 -8.42 -3.56 51.85
C LEU A 344 -7.12 -4.06 52.49
N SER A 345 -6.39 -4.96 51.81
CA SER A 345 -5.11 -5.50 52.31
C SER A 345 -3.99 -5.44 51.26
N PRO A 346 -2.71 -5.36 51.69
CA PRO A 346 -1.57 -5.42 50.77
C PRO A 346 -1.50 -6.69 49.91
N ARG A 347 -2.12 -7.79 50.39
CA ARG A 347 -2.21 -9.06 49.64
C ARG A 347 -3.23 -8.97 48.51
N GLU A 348 -4.37 -8.32 48.75
CA GLU A 348 -5.38 -8.08 47.72
C GLU A 348 -4.87 -7.15 46.62
N VAL A 349 -4.12 -6.10 46.99
CA VAL A 349 -3.45 -5.21 46.02
C VAL A 349 -2.49 -6.01 45.14
N ALA A 350 -1.66 -6.88 45.74
CA ALA A 350 -0.73 -7.72 44.97
C ALA A 350 -1.47 -8.66 44.00
N GLY A 351 -2.55 -9.31 44.44
CA GLY A 351 -3.36 -10.21 43.61
C GLY A 351 -4.07 -9.48 42.46
N ALA A 352 -4.58 -8.27 42.70
CA ALA A 352 -5.21 -7.42 41.69
C ALA A 352 -4.20 -7.01 40.59
N VAL A 353 -3.01 -6.55 40.97
CA VAL A 353 -1.95 -6.19 40.00
C VAL A 353 -1.46 -7.41 39.21
N GLU A 354 -1.34 -8.57 39.85
CA GLU A 354 -0.90 -9.80 39.19
C GLU A 354 -1.92 -10.28 38.15
N THR A 355 -3.22 -10.25 38.51
CA THR A 355 -4.32 -10.62 37.59
C THR A 355 -4.44 -9.64 36.43
N ALA A 356 -4.30 -8.33 36.71
CA ALA A 356 -4.25 -7.30 35.69
C ALA A 356 -3.07 -7.49 34.74
N SER A 357 -1.88 -7.79 35.27
CA SER A 357 -0.68 -8.03 34.47
C SER A 357 -0.82 -9.28 33.60
N ALA A 358 -1.32 -10.39 34.17
CA ALA A 358 -1.56 -11.63 33.43
C ALA A 358 -2.57 -11.45 32.28
N THR A 359 -3.60 -10.63 32.47
CA THR A 359 -4.58 -10.32 31.42
C THR A 359 -4.03 -9.34 30.37
N LEU A 360 -3.28 -8.31 30.77
CA LEU A 360 -2.68 -7.32 29.86
C LEU A 360 -1.60 -7.90 28.94
N PHE A 361 -0.83 -8.86 29.45
CA PHE A 361 0.28 -9.46 28.70
C PHE A 361 -0.06 -10.81 28.06
N GLY A 362 -1.22 -11.39 28.39
CA GLY A 362 -1.71 -12.65 27.87
C GLY A 362 -1.11 -13.89 28.56
N PRO A 363 -1.78 -15.05 28.49
CA PRO A 363 -1.30 -16.30 29.08
C PRO A 363 0.00 -16.75 28.38
N GLY A 364 1.07 -16.94 29.17
CA GLY A 364 2.34 -17.52 28.71
C GLY A 364 3.49 -16.55 28.47
N THR A 365 3.29 -15.23 28.62
CA THR A 365 4.40 -14.28 28.55
C THR A 365 5.02 -14.03 29.93
N ALA A 366 6.33 -14.21 30.03
CA ALA A 366 7.05 -14.09 31.30
C ALA A 366 7.12 -12.63 31.77
N HIS A 367 6.33 -12.28 32.78
CA HIS A 367 6.30 -10.95 33.37
C HIS A 367 6.67 -11.01 34.85
N ARG A 368 7.35 -9.96 35.35
CA ARG A 368 7.65 -9.78 36.77
C ARG A 368 7.02 -8.49 37.25
N VAL A 369 6.09 -8.61 38.18
CA VAL A 369 5.48 -7.49 38.89
C VAL A 369 6.31 -7.20 40.15
N LEU A 370 6.70 -5.95 40.36
CA LEU A 370 7.38 -5.51 41.57
C LEU A 370 6.51 -4.48 42.28
N LEU A 371 5.90 -4.86 43.41
CA LEU A 371 5.10 -3.96 44.24
C LEU A 371 6.01 -3.36 45.33
N LEU A 372 6.12 -2.03 45.37
CA LEU A 372 6.90 -1.30 46.39
C LEU A 372 5.93 -0.70 47.41
N THR A 373 5.91 -1.25 48.62
CA THR A 373 5.18 -0.65 49.75
C THR A 373 6.12 0.24 50.56
N ARG A 374 5.66 1.45 50.92
CA ARG A 374 6.40 2.36 51.81
C ARG A 374 5.75 2.31 53.18
N ASP A 375 6.46 1.76 54.17
CA ASP A 375 6.01 1.77 55.55
C ASP A 375 6.24 3.16 56.19
N ARG A 376 5.41 3.53 57.17
CA ARG A 376 5.40 4.83 57.88
C ARG A 376 6.71 5.12 58.63
N LYS A 377 7.62 4.13 58.74
CA LYS A 377 8.97 4.24 59.33
C LYS A 377 10.15 4.30 58.32
N GLY A 378 9.91 4.49 57.02
CA GLY A 378 10.95 4.98 56.09
C GLY A 378 11.90 3.96 55.45
N TRP A 379 11.72 2.64 55.61
CA TRP A 379 12.54 1.63 54.92
C TRP A 379 11.71 0.78 53.94
N PRO A 380 12.14 0.58 52.68
CA PRO A 380 11.41 -0.23 51.71
C PRO A 380 11.58 -1.73 51.98
N GLN A 381 10.51 -2.44 52.34
CA GLN A 381 10.52 -3.91 52.40
C GLN A 381 10.30 -4.51 51.01
N ARG A 382 11.30 -5.21 50.46
CA ARG A 382 11.16 -6.05 49.25
C ARG A 382 10.49 -7.38 49.63
N ARG A 383 9.22 -7.58 49.26
CA ARG A 383 8.59 -8.91 49.29
C ARG A 383 8.42 -9.45 47.86
N ARG A 384 9.12 -10.54 47.53
CA ARG A 384 8.93 -11.30 46.28
C ARG A 384 7.82 -12.32 46.50
N HIS A 385 6.68 -12.18 45.83
CA HIS A 385 5.74 -13.28 45.68
C HIS A 385 6.18 -14.14 44.48
N ARG A 386 6.52 -15.41 44.73
CA ARG A 386 6.69 -16.47 43.73
C ARG A 386 5.54 -17.45 43.94
N ARG A 387 4.61 -17.58 42.99
CA ARG A 387 3.87 -18.84 42.82
C ARG A 387 4.50 -19.63 41.66
N PRO A 388 4.60 -20.96 41.75
CA PRO A 388 4.97 -21.78 40.60
C PRO A 388 3.90 -21.63 39.50
N PRO A 389 4.23 -21.89 38.22
CA PRO A 389 3.26 -21.89 37.14
C PRO A 389 2.16 -22.92 37.45
N LEU A 390 0.89 -22.58 37.18
CA LEU A 390 -0.18 -23.57 37.15
C LEU A 390 0.15 -24.59 36.05
N GLU A 391 0.51 -25.81 36.44
CA GLU A 391 0.50 -26.97 35.53
C GLU A 391 -0.96 -27.34 35.24
N LEU A 392 -1.40 -27.09 34.01
CA LEU A 392 -2.58 -27.74 33.45
C LEU A 392 -2.27 -29.24 33.27
N PRO A 393 -3.15 -30.18 33.64
CA PRO A 393 -2.85 -31.59 33.52
C PRO A 393 -2.84 -32.01 32.05
N HIS A 394 -1.64 -32.10 31.46
CA HIS A 394 -1.42 -32.77 30.18
C HIS A 394 -1.44 -34.29 30.40
N ARG A 395 -2.55 -34.93 30.02
CA ARG A 395 -2.55 -36.36 29.64
C ARG A 395 -1.68 -36.49 28.39
N ARG A 396 -0.47 -37.04 28.51
CA ARG A 396 0.27 -37.63 27.38
C ARG A 396 0.91 -38.95 27.81
N ALA A 397 0.64 -39.96 27.01
CA ALA A 397 1.23 -41.29 27.05
C ALA A 397 2.75 -41.22 26.90
N ASP A 398 3.44 -42.09 27.62
CA ASP A 398 4.90 -42.18 27.66
C ASP A 398 5.38 -43.35 26.76
N PRO A 399 6.08 -43.08 25.64
CA PRO A 399 6.59 -44.09 24.73
C PRO A 399 8.05 -44.43 25.06
N ALA A 400 8.31 -45.13 26.17
CA ALA A 400 9.66 -45.61 26.48
C ALA A 400 9.71 -46.84 27.42
N ARG A 401 8.69 -47.71 27.38
CA ARG A 401 8.78 -49.07 27.95
C ARG A 401 8.59 -50.12 26.86
N LEU A 402 9.57 -50.18 25.96
CA LEU A 402 9.77 -51.27 25.01
C LEU A 402 11.25 -51.65 25.04
N ARG A 403 11.50 -52.95 25.29
CA ARG A 403 12.80 -53.65 25.37
C ARG A 403 13.47 -53.57 26.75
N THR A 404 13.22 -54.56 27.60
CA THR A 404 14.07 -55.76 27.72
C THR A 404 13.56 -56.62 28.89
N ALA A 405 13.16 -57.85 28.62
CA ALA A 405 13.50 -59.04 29.39
C ALA A 405 12.69 -60.23 28.86
N ARG A 406 13.36 -61.05 28.04
CA ARG A 406 12.98 -62.43 27.78
C ARG A 406 13.11 -63.22 29.10
N HIS A 407 12.05 -63.87 29.55
CA HIS A 407 12.12 -65.22 30.11
C HIS A 407 10.73 -65.89 30.08
N ARG A 408 10.67 -67.01 29.36
CA ARG A 408 9.62 -68.05 29.39
C ARG A 408 9.84 -68.96 30.63
N PRO A 409 8.99 -69.99 30.90
CA PRO A 409 7.52 -70.08 30.84
C PRO A 409 6.94 -70.81 32.08
N GLY A 410 5.60 -70.89 32.22
CA GLY A 410 4.98 -72.03 32.92
C GLY A 410 3.69 -71.78 33.70
N VAL A 411 2.68 -72.60 33.35
CA VAL A 411 1.61 -73.14 34.22
C VAL A 411 0.28 -72.34 34.34
N ARG A 412 -0.75 -72.94 33.73
CA ARG A 412 -2.23 -72.79 33.86
C ARG A 412 -2.70 -73.10 35.32
N PRO A 413 -3.97 -72.85 35.78
CA PRO A 413 -5.20 -73.05 35.01
C PRO A 413 -6.47 -72.21 35.37
N ALA A 414 -7.50 -72.45 34.53
CA ALA A 414 -8.94 -72.53 34.80
C ALA A 414 -9.78 -71.31 35.24
N GLY A 415 -10.58 -70.81 34.29
CA GLY A 415 -12.06 -70.94 34.29
C GLY A 415 -12.90 -70.18 35.32
N ARG A 416 -13.74 -69.24 34.85
CA ARG A 416 -15.21 -69.33 34.92
C ARG A 416 -15.91 -68.09 34.30
N ALA A 417 -16.82 -68.42 33.39
CA ALA A 417 -18.11 -67.82 33.02
C ALA A 417 -18.58 -66.50 33.67
N GLY A 418 -19.26 -65.67 32.87
CA GLY A 418 -20.47 -65.00 33.34
C GLY A 418 -20.78 -63.62 32.79
N ALA A 419 -21.67 -63.60 31.79
CA ALA A 419 -22.80 -62.66 31.66
C ALA A 419 -22.62 -61.22 31.12
N ARG A 420 -23.18 -61.07 29.91
CA ARG A 420 -24.22 -60.10 29.50
C ARG A 420 -23.83 -58.63 29.23
N THR A 421 -23.66 -58.36 27.94
CA THR A 421 -23.84 -57.06 27.26
C THR A 421 -25.33 -56.83 26.94
N PRO A 422 -25.83 -55.58 26.97
CA PRO A 422 -26.89 -55.16 26.05
C PRO A 422 -26.38 -54.19 24.99
N ALA A 423 -26.83 -54.44 23.77
CA ALA A 423 -26.48 -53.75 22.55
C ALA A 423 -27.33 -52.48 22.30
N ARG A 424 -26.79 -51.62 21.43
CA ARG A 424 -27.41 -50.46 20.78
C ARG A 424 -28.69 -50.82 20.01
N PRO A 425 -29.65 -49.88 19.82
CA PRO A 425 -30.63 -49.98 18.76
C PRO A 425 -30.19 -49.21 17.49
N GLY A 426 -30.33 -49.88 16.34
CA GLY A 426 -30.36 -49.31 14.99
C GLY A 426 -31.80 -49.11 14.47
N PRO A 427 -32.00 -48.70 13.20
CA PRO A 427 -33.15 -47.89 12.76
C PRO A 427 -34.21 -48.56 11.85
N GLY A 428 -35.38 -47.90 11.70
CA GLY A 428 -36.40 -48.02 10.61
C GLY A 428 -37.71 -48.77 10.99
N PRO A 429 -38.88 -48.67 10.26
CA PRO A 429 -39.19 -48.04 8.95
C PRO A 429 -40.59 -47.30 8.83
N ARG A 430 -40.99 -46.89 7.59
CA ARG A 430 -42.20 -46.14 7.10
C ARG A 430 -43.44 -47.06 6.76
N PRO A 431 -44.48 -46.70 5.93
CA PRO A 431 -45.68 -45.81 6.09
C PRO A 431 -47.07 -46.38 5.57
N GLY A 432 -48.19 -45.59 5.69
CA GLY A 432 -49.42 -45.57 4.81
C GLY A 432 -50.80 -45.94 5.46
N PRO A 433 -52.02 -45.74 4.84
CA PRO A 433 -52.51 -44.78 3.82
C PRO A 433 -54.00 -44.23 4.00
N GLY A 434 -54.48 -43.33 3.10
CA GLY A 434 -55.91 -43.03 2.72
C GLY A 434 -56.57 -41.79 3.36
N THR A 435 -57.43 -40.92 2.75
CA THR A 435 -58.30 -40.88 1.53
C THR A 435 -58.70 -39.40 1.18
N GLY A 436 -59.08 -39.09 -0.09
CA GLY A 436 -59.62 -37.79 -0.58
C GLY A 436 -61.16 -37.64 -0.46
N PRO A 437 -61.86 -36.64 -1.10
CA PRO A 437 -61.80 -36.30 -2.54
C PRO A 437 -62.04 -34.81 -2.99
N ARG A 438 -62.09 -34.64 -4.33
CA ARG A 438 -62.12 -33.51 -5.32
C ARG A 438 -63.29 -32.47 -5.29
N ARG A 439 -63.09 -31.28 -5.92
CA ARG A 439 -63.80 -30.80 -7.16
C ARG A 439 -63.35 -29.42 -7.72
N ASP A 440 -63.64 -29.26 -9.02
CA ASP A 440 -63.27 -28.26 -10.04
C ASP A 440 -63.86 -26.84 -9.89
N ASP A 441 -63.27 -25.84 -10.56
CA ASP A 441 -63.95 -24.98 -11.56
C ASP A 441 -63.07 -23.81 -12.11
N ARG A 442 -63.23 -23.53 -13.41
CA ARG A 442 -62.72 -22.40 -14.25
C ARG A 442 -63.78 -22.15 -15.35
N PRO A 443 -63.76 -21.07 -16.17
CA PRO A 443 -63.78 -19.60 -15.99
C PRO A 443 -65.01 -18.98 -16.76
N PRO A 444 -65.11 -17.67 -17.15
CA PRO A 444 -64.49 -17.15 -18.40
C PRO A 444 -64.18 -15.61 -18.50
N ARG A 445 -63.53 -15.21 -19.61
CA ARG A 445 -63.23 -13.82 -20.08
C ARG A 445 -64.45 -13.09 -20.69
N PRO A 446 -64.38 -11.76 -20.91
CA PRO A 446 -64.58 -11.19 -22.27
C PRO A 446 -63.63 -9.99 -22.58
N ARG A 447 -62.97 -9.93 -23.76
CA ARG A 447 -63.29 -9.32 -25.09
C ARG A 447 -62.72 -7.90 -25.32
N ARG A 448 -61.93 -7.77 -26.40
CA ARG A 448 -61.57 -6.54 -27.13
C ARG A 448 -62.75 -6.02 -27.99
N PRO A 449 -62.67 -4.79 -28.51
CA PRO A 449 -62.46 -4.56 -29.97
C PRO A 449 -61.28 -3.58 -30.22
N ALA A 450 -60.36 -3.77 -31.18
CA ALA A 450 -60.46 -3.51 -32.64
C ALA A 450 -60.82 -2.05 -32.95
N GLY A 451 -60.12 -1.25 -33.75
CA GLY A 451 -58.90 -1.39 -34.56
C GLY A 451 -58.73 -0.10 -35.39
N HIS A 452 -57.55 0.16 -35.97
CA HIS A 452 -57.39 0.67 -37.34
C HIS A 452 -55.91 0.68 -37.75
N ARG A 453 -55.63 0.00 -38.86
CA ARG A 453 -54.39 0.01 -39.64
C ARG A 453 -54.39 1.23 -40.56
N HIS A 454 -53.23 1.79 -40.89
CA HIS A 454 -52.85 2.11 -42.28
C HIS A 454 -51.32 2.20 -42.40
N GLY A 455 -50.81 1.69 -43.53
CA GLY A 455 -49.40 1.37 -43.79
C GLY A 455 -48.52 2.50 -44.34
N PRO A 456 -47.34 2.15 -44.87
CA PRO A 456 -46.24 3.08 -45.18
C PRO A 456 -46.25 3.54 -46.64
N ALA A 457 -45.80 4.78 -46.92
CA ALA A 457 -45.42 5.18 -48.27
C ALA A 457 -44.64 6.52 -48.31
N ARG A 458 -43.54 6.49 -49.09
CA ARG A 458 -43.04 7.50 -50.05
C ARG A 458 -42.17 8.68 -49.57
N THR A 459 -40.93 8.64 -50.08
CA THR A 459 -40.14 9.78 -50.57
C THR A 459 -40.89 10.60 -51.64
N PRO A 460 -40.52 11.88 -51.83
CA PRO A 460 -39.87 12.23 -53.09
C PRO A 460 -38.75 13.31 -53.01
N ARG A 461 -37.86 13.24 -54.01
CA ARG A 461 -36.88 14.26 -54.45
C ARG A 461 -37.58 15.53 -54.94
N HIS A 462 -36.97 16.72 -54.79
CA HIS A 462 -36.40 17.54 -55.89
C HIS A 462 -36.08 19.01 -55.56
N ARG A 463 -35.07 19.51 -56.29
CA ARG A 463 -34.65 20.90 -56.68
C ARG A 463 -33.62 21.61 -55.78
N LEU A 464 -32.38 21.83 -56.21
CA LEU A 464 -31.79 22.57 -57.37
C LEU A 464 -31.66 24.09 -57.13
N ALA A 465 -30.41 24.56 -56.96
CA ALA A 465 -29.71 25.60 -57.76
C ALA A 465 -28.41 26.01 -57.00
N ARG A 466 -27.19 25.81 -57.54
CA ARG A 466 -26.46 26.63 -58.54
C ARG A 466 -26.19 28.06 -58.03
N LEU A 467 -25.00 28.68 -58.07
CA LEU A 467 -23.81 28.56 -58.92
C LEU A 467 -22.67 29.48 -58.38
N ARG A 468 -21.41 29.10 -58.68
CA ARG A 468 -20.23 29.94 -59.06
C ARG A 468 -19.50 30.74 -57.96
N ARG A 469 -18.16 30.92 -58.00
CA ARG A 469 -17.19 30.84 -59.12
C ARG A 469 -15.73 30.76 -58.61
N ARG A 470 -14.94 29.91 -59.29
CA ARG A 470 -13.56 30.05 -59.81
C ARG A 470 -12.45 30.70 -58.96
N GLY A 471 -11.37 29.93 -58.79
CA GLY A 471 -9.99 30.41 -58.90
C GLY A 471 -9.23 29.51 -59.88
N ASP A 472 -8.70 30.10 -60.96
CA ASP A 472 -7.66 29.52 -61.83
C ASP A 472 -6.28 30.01 -61.33
N PRO A 473 -5.17 29.28 -61.61
CA PRO A 473 -3.80 29.65 -61.21
C PRO A 473 -2.97 30.23 -62.38
N ALA A 474 -1.96 31.05 -62.06
CA ALA A 474 -0.69 31.28 -62.80
C ALA A 474 0.06 32.50 -62.21
N PRO A 475 1.34 32.74 -62.54
CA PRO A 475 2.28 31.92 -63.33
C PRO A 475 3.48 31.37 -62.54
#